data_AF-A9KHK5-F1
#
_entry.id   AF-A9KHK5-F1
#
_cell.length_a   1.000
_cell.length_b   1.000
_cell.length_c   1.000
_cell.angle_alpha   90.00
_cell.angle_beta   90.00
_cell.angle_gamma   90.00
#
_symmetry.space_group_name_H-M   'P 1'
#
loop_
_entity.id
_entity.type
_entity.pdbx_description
1 polymer ?
#
loop_
_entity_poly.entity_id
_entity_poly.type
_entity_poly.pdbx_seq_one_letter_code
_entity_poly.pdbx_strand_id
1 'polypeptide(L)'
;MSVEKFFDRGDEEKQFLLSEIAKCPNPEKTLQNFKDCIARINSQKHYDLFANSGFFTVVRSNTETDTRTETFEIIAKHFGL
;
A
#
# COMPACT_ATOMS: atom_id res chain seq x y z
N MET A 1 -1.52 -1.45 9.52
CA MET A 1 -1.87 -1.45 8.08
C MET A 1 -2.32 -0.05 7.67
N SER A 2 -1.71 0.49 6.62
CA SER A 2 -1.79 1.92 6.21
C SER A 2 -3.12 2.33 5.54
N VAL A 3 -4.21 1.57 5.71
CA VAL A 3 -5.48 1.79 4.98
C VAL A 3 -6.10 3.13 5.35
N GLU A 4 -6.15 3.43 6.65
CA GLU A 4 -6.73 4.69 7.15
C GLU A 4 -5.93 5.92 6.72
N LYS A 5 -4.60 5.77 6.60
CA LYS A 5 -3.70 6.85 6.19
C LYS A 5 -3.53 6.95 4.67
N PHE A 6 -4.30 6.20 3.87
CA PHE A 6 -4.09 6.15 2.41
C PHE A 6 -4.17 7.54 1.78
N PHE A 7 -5.19 8.33 2.15
CA PHE A 7 -5.44 9.68 1.63
C PHE A 7 -4.75 10.80 2.43
N ASP A 8 -4.06 10.50 3.53
CA ASP A 8 -3.35 11.51 4.35
C ASP A 8 -2.18 12.14 3.61
N ARG A 9 -1.67 11.45 2.58
CA ARG A 9 -0.61 11.96 1.72
C ARG A 9 -1.19 12.81 0.60
N GLY A 10 -0.58 13.97 0.36
CA GLY A 10 -0.92 14.87 -0.75
C GLY A 10 -0.47 14.39 -2.13
N ASP A 11 -0.32 13.08 -2.35
CA ASP A 11 0.02 12.55 -3.68
C ASP A 11 -1.12 12.87 -4.66
N GLU A 12 -0.81 13.45 -5.84
CA GLU A 12 -1.80 13.98 -6.79
C GLU A 12 -2.82 12.92 -7.22
N GLU A 13 -2.37 11.67 -7.45
CA GLU A 13 -3.25 10.59 -7.85
C GLU A 13 -4.27 10.23 -6.77
N LYS A 14 -3.90 10.37 -5.49
CA LYS A 14 -4.79 10.05 -4.38
C LYS A 14 -5.79 11.17 -4.14
N GLN A 15 -5.37 12.42 -4.31
CA GLN A 15 -6.28 13.56 -4.23
C GLN A 15 -7.28 13.54 -5.40
N PHE A 16 -6.85 13.13 -6.59
CA PHE A 16 -7.77 12.87 -7.70
C PHE A 16 -8.82 11.82 -7.34
N LEU A 17 -8.40 10.64 -6.86
CA LEU A 17 -9.32 9.56 -6.45
C LEU A 17 -10.29 10.03 -5.36
N LEU A 18 -9.81 10.77 -4.36
CA LEU A 18 -10.65 11.33 -3.30
C LEU A 18 -11.70 12.31 -3.86
N SER A 19 -11.29 13.13 -4.84
CA SER A 19 -12.20 14.07 -5.52
C SER A 19 -13.31 13.38 -6.31
N GLU A 20 -13.03 12.22 -6.92
CA GLU A 20 -14.04 11.42 -7.63
C GLU A 20 -14.98 10.71 -6.64
N ILE A 21 -14.46 10.19 -5.53
CA ILE A 21 -15.27 9.60 -4.45
C ILE A 21 -16.26 10.64 -3.89
N ALA A 22 -15.83 11.90 -3.74
CA ALA A 22 -16.67 12.99 -3.26
C ALA A 22 -17.85 13.33 -4.20
N LYS A 23 -17.76 13.00 -5.49
CA LYS A 23 -18.82 13.24 -6.50
C LYS A 23 -19.88 12.12 -6.53
N CYS A 24 -19.65 11.02 -5.83
CA CYS A 24 -20.55 9.87 -5.85
C CYS A 24 -21.85 10.14 -5.06
N PRO A 25 -22.97 9.43 -5.35
CA PRO A 25 -24.25 9.65 -4.66
C PRO A 25 -24.21 9.46 -3.14
N ASN A 26 -23.27 8.66 -2.63
CA ASN A 26 -23.00 8.49 -1.21
C ASN A 26 -21.47 8.43 -0.97
N PRO A 27 -20.82 9.59 -0.75
CA PRO A 27 -19.38 9.68 -0.62
C PRO A 27 -18.82 8.88 0.56
N GLU A 28 -19.46 8.90 1.74
CA GLU A 28 -18.95 8.16 2.91
C GLU A 28 -18.94 6.65 2.66
N LYS A 29 -20.04 6.11 2.13
CA LYS A 29 -20.13 4.68 1.80
C LYS A 29 -19.14 4.28 0.69
N THR A 30 -18.94 5.15 -0.29
CA THR A 30 -17.99 4.93 -1.38
C THR A 30 -16.56 4.92 -0.85
N LEU A 31 -16.20 5.87 0.00
CA LEU A 31 -14.90 5.93 0.67
C LEU A 31 -14.65 4.69 1.52
N GLN A 32 -15.65 4.26 2.30
CA GLN A 32 -15.53 3.05 3.11
C GLN A 32 -15.31 1.82 2.25
N ASN A 33 -16.09 1.65 1.17
CA ASN A 33 -15.92 0.54 0.24
C ASN A 33 -14.52 0.53 -0.40
N PHE A 34 -13.99 1.70 -0.77
CA PHE A 34 -12.65 1.84 -1.31
C PHE A 34 -11.59 1.39 -0.29
N LYS A 35 -11.70 1.82 0.97
CA LYS A 35 -10.84 1.38 2.08
C LYS A 35 -10.93 -0.14 2.30
N ASP A 36 -12.12 -0.71 2.26
CA ASP A 36 -12.33 -2.17 2.40
C ASP A 36 -11.62 -2.94 1.28
N CYS A 37 -11.64 -2.41 0.05
CA CYS A 37 -10.90 -2.99 -1.07
C CYS A 37 -9.39 -2.97 -0.84
N ILE A 38 -8.84 -1.83 -0.38
CA ILE A 38 -7.41 -1.72 -0.02
C ILE A 38 -7.07 -2.71 1.09
N ALA A 39 -7.90 -2.82 2.14
CA ALA A 39 -7.69 -3.74 3.25
C ALA A 39 -7.67 -5.20 2.78
N ARG A 40 -8.57 -5.56 1.86
CA ARG A 40 -8.63 -6.90 1.27
C ARG A 40 -7.41 -7.23 0.44
N ILE A 41 -6.92 -6.28 -0.37
CA ILE A 41 -5.72 -6.49 -1.19
C ILE A 41 -4.47 -6.57 -0.31
N ASN A 42 -4.38 -5.73 0.72
CA ASN A 42 -3.29 -5.73 1.70
C ASN A 42 -3.53 -6.70 2.86
N SER A 43 -4.35 -7.73 2.68
CA SER A 43 -4.64 -8.75 3.70
C SER A 43 -3.44 -9.68 3.92
N GLN A 44 -3.34 -10.28 5.11
CA GLN A 44 -2.31 -11.29 5.42
C GLN A 44 -2.21 -12.39 4.35
N LYS A 45 -3.33 -12.86 3.81
CA LYS A 45 -3.35 -13.86 2.72
C LYS A 45 -2.47 -13.48 1.52
N HIS A 46 -2.49 -12.21 1.12
CA HIS A 46 -1.67 -11.75 -0.01
C HIS A 46 -0.20 -11.61 0.38
N TYR A 47 0.09 -11.18 1.62
CA TYR A 47 1.45 -11.18 2.16
C TYR A 47 2.03 -12.60 2.19
N ASP A 48 1.24 -13.58 2.64
CA ASP A 48 1.64 -14.98 2.67
C ASP A 48 1.90 -15.53 1.27
N LEU A 49 1.10 -15.13 0.26
CA LEU A 49 1.36 -15.51 -1.14
C LEU A 49 2.72 -15.00 -1.63
N PHE A 50 3.09 -13.75 -1.31
CA PHE A 50 4.42 -13.25 -1.66
C PHE A 50 5.53 -13.97 -0.89
N ALA A 51 5.37 -14.15 0.42
CA ALA A 51 6.34 -14.84 1.26
C ALA A 51 6.59 -16.29 0.82
N ASN A 52 5.56 -16.97 0.30
CA ASN A 52 5.63 -18.35 -0.17
C ASN A 52 5.79 -18.48 -1.70
N SER A 53 6.08 -17.38 -2.41
CA SER A 53 6.16 -17.37 -3.88
C SER A 53 7.43 -18.04 -4.44
N GLY A 54 8.42 -18.30 -3.60
CA GLY A 54 9.75 -18.76 -4.01
C GLY A 54 10.66 -17.64 -4.55
N PHE A 55 10.15 -16.42 -4.72
CA PHE A 55 10.94 -15.24 -5.03
C PHE A 55 11.47 -14.57 -3.76
N PHE A 56 12.60 -13.88 -3.89
CA PHE A 56 13.09 -13.01 -2.82
C PHE A 56 12.12 -11.87 -2.60
N THR A 57 11.61 -11.79 -1.37
CA THR A 57 10.61 -10.79 -0.97
C THR A 57 11.18 -9.97 0.18
N VAL A 58 11.19 -8.64 0.02
CA VAL A 58 11.56 -7.72 1.09
C VAL A 58 10.31 -7.34 1.87
N VAL A 59 10.28 -7.67 3.16
CA VAL A 59 9.21 -7.27 4.07
C VAL A 59 9.59 -5.94 4.69
N ARG A 60 8.73 -4.94 4.51
CA ARG A 60 8.85 -3.65 5.19
C ARG A 60 8.21 -3.75 6.58
N SER A 61 9.05 -3.84 7.61
CA SER A 61 8.65 -3.96 9.01
C SER A 61 8.24 -2.63 9.65
N ASN A 62 8.70 -1.48 9.14
CA ASN A 62 8.34 -0.17 9.65
C ASN A 62 7.89 0.78 8.52
N THR A 63 6.60 1.10 8.49
CA THR A 63 6.01 1.95 7.45
C THR A 63 6.45 3.41 7.51
N GLU A 64 7.05 3.85 8.62
CA GLU A 64 7.51 5.24 8.82
C GLU A 64 9.01 5.39 8.60
N THR A 65 9.81 4.38 8.96
CA THR A 65 11.28 4.46 8.84
C THR A 65 11.86 3.67 7.69
N ASP A 66 11.19 2.63 7.16
CA ASP A 66 11.74 1.86 6.06
C ASP A 66 11.77 2.76 4.82
N THR A 67 12.92 3.35 4.56
CA THR A 67 13.09 4.29 3.47
C THR A 67 13.15 3.55 2.15
N ARG A 68 12.85 4.27 1.06
CA ARG A 68 13.03 3.74 -0.29
C ARG A 68 14.48 3.28 -0.48
N THR A 69 15.43 4.05 0.02
CA THR A 69 16.88 3.80 -0.07
C THR A 69 17.28 2.49 0.58
N GLU A 70 16.94 2.26 1.85
CA GLU A 70 17.28 1.00 2.54
C GLU A 70 16.65 -0.22 1.86
N THR A 71 15.40 -0.08 1.39
CA THR A 71 14.74 -1.14 0.62
C THR A 71 15.52 -1.42 -0.67
N PHE A 72 15.97 -0.38 -1.38
CA PHE A 72 16.78 -0.53 -2.59
C PHE A 72 18.14 -1.18 -2.30
N GLU A 73 18.81 -0.85 -1.20
CA GLU A 73 20.08 -1.46 -0.81
C GLU A 73 19.93 -2.96 -0.53
N ILE A 74 18.87 -3.36 0.17
CA ILE A 74 18.56 -4.78 0.41
C ILE A 74 18.36 -5.53 -0.91
N ILE A 75 17.61 -4.92 -1.85
CA ILE A 75 17.36 -5.50 -3.17
C ILE A 75 18.66 -5.58 -3.98
N ALA A 76 19.44 -4.50 -4.06
CA ALA A 76 20.70 -4.46 -4.79
C ALA A 76 21.68 -5.53 -4.29
N LYS A 77 21.84 -5.63 -2.96
CA LYS A 77 22.67 -6.66 -2.32
C LYS A 77 22.21 -8.08 -2.66
N HIS A 78 20.90 -8.34 -2.70
CA HIS A 78 20.39 -9.65 -3.09
C HIS A 78 20.78 -10.03 -4.53
N PHE A 79 20.79 -9.06 -5.44
CA PHE A 79 21.16 -9.26 -6.85
C PHE A 79 22.65 -9.09 -7.14
N GLY A 80 23.48 -8.76 -6.14
CA GLY A 80 24.92 -8.55 -6.31
C GLY A 80 25.30 -7.27 -7.06
N LEU A 81 24.44 -6.24 -6.97
CA LEU A 81 24.64 -4.91 -7.55
C LEU A 81 25.23 -3.93 -6.53
#